data_AF-A0A1W5XLA3-F1
#
_entry.id   AF-A0A1W5XLA3-F1
#
_cell.length_a   1.000
_cell.length_b   1.000
_cell.length_c   1.000
_cell.angle_alpha   90.00
_cell.angle_beta   90.00
_cell.angle_gamma   90.00
#
_symmetry.space_group_name_H-M   'P 1'
#
loop_
_entity.id
_entity.type
_entity.pdbx_description
1 polymer ?
#
loop_
_entity_poly.entity_id
_entity_poly.type
_entity_poly.pdbx_seq_one_letter_code
_entity_poly.pdbx_strand_id
1 'polypeptide(L)'
;MPTGHHRRARPFRVPAPAAVGYLLAFALLARTLKSMSVGTAYAIWAGAGTAVIAAIGMVSLGESASALKILGVLLVTAGVVVLNLGGATH
;
A
#
# COMPACT_ATOMS: atom_id res chain seq x y z
N MET A 1 -4.38 -41.87 -28.57
CA MET A 1 -4.44 -40.55 -29.26
C MET A 1 -5.73 -39.85 -28.82
N PRO A 2 -5.73 -38.53 -28.57
CA PRO A 2 -6.24 -37.91 -27.33
C PRO A 2 -7.75 -37.64 -27.30
N THR A 3 -8.41 -37.96 -26.19
CA THR A 3 -9.77 -37.51 -25.86
C THR A 3 -9.70 -36.16 -25.13
N GLY A 4 -9.99 -35.07 -25.85
CA GLY A 4 -9.96 -33.71 -25.33
C GLY A 4 -11.06 -33.48 -24.29
N HIS A 5 -10.68 -33.43 -23.01
CA HIS A 5 -11.54 -32.92 -21.96
C HIS A 5 -11.69 -31.39 -22.11
N HIS A 6 -12.74 -30.96 -22.79
CA HIS A 6 -13.17 -29.56 -22.82
C HIS A 6 -13.58 -29.13 -21.40
N ARG A 7 -12.63 -28.64 -20.61
CA ARG A 7 -12.90 -27.92 -19.36
C ARG A 7 -13.67 -26.66 -19.73
N ARG A 8 -14.99 -26.66 -19.50
CA ARG A 8 -15.81 -25.45 -19.56
C ARG A 8 -15.20 -24.43 -18.59
N ALA A 9 -14.64 -23.34 -19.11
CA ALA A 9 -14.23 -22.22 -18.29
C ALA A 9 -15.47 -21.74 -17.52
N ARG A 10 -15.45 -21.84 -16.19
CA ARG A 10 -16.57 -21.33 -15.38
C ARG A 10 -16.65 -19.82 -15.60
N PRO A 11 -17.84 -19.25 -15.83
CA PRO A 11 -17.96 -17.80 -15.95
C PRO A 11 -17.48 -17.17 -14.64
N PHE A 12 -16.50 -16.27 -14.75
CA PHE A 12 -16.01 -15.48 -13.62
C PHE A 12 -17.14 -14.57 -13.15
N ARG A 13 -17.92 -15.03 -12.17
CA ARG A 13 -18.93 -14.22 -11.50
C ARG A 13 -18.20 -13.43 -10.42
N VAL A 14 -17.99 -12.14 -10.67
CA VAL A 14 -17.54 -11.22 -9.63
C VAL A 14 -18.62 -11.14 -8.55
N PRO A 15 -18.29 -11.42 -7.26
CA PRO A 15 -19.26 -11.28 -6.18
C PRO A 15 -19.72 -9.82 -6.10
N ALA A 16 -21.03 -9.59 -5.97
CA ALA A 16 -21.57 -8.23 -5.82
C ALA A 16 -20.87 -7.39 -4.71
N PRO A 17 -20.50 -7.97 -3.54
CA PRO A 17 -19.73 -7.24 -2.53
C PRO A 17 -18.35 -6.79 -3.00
N ALA A 18 -17.67 -7.60 -3.83
CA ALA A 18 -16.36 -7.25 -4.37
C ALA A 18 -16.45 -6.09 -5.37
N ALA A 19 -17.50 -6.06 -6.20
CA ALA A 19 -17.74 -4.96 -7.12
C ALA A 19 -18.02 -3.64 -6.38
N VAL A 20 -18.84 -3.68 -5.33
CA VAL A 20 -19.13 -2.52 -4.49
C VAL A 20 -17.88 -2.03 -3.76
N GLY A 21 -17.09 -2.94 -3.18
CA GLY A 21 -15.82 -2.59 -2.53
C GLY A 21 -14.82 -1.96 -3.50
N TYR A 22 -14.76 -2.45 -4.74
CA TYR A 22 -13.89 -1.90 -5.78
C TYR A 22 -14.31 -0.47 -6.17
N LEU A 23 -15.61 -0.23 -6.38
CA LEU A 23 -16.13 1.10 -6.69
C LEU A 23 -15.88 2.09 -5.54
N LEU A 24 -16.05 1.64 -4.30
CA LEU A 24 -15.80 2.46 -3.11
C LEU A 24 -14.31 2.82 -3.00
N ALA A 25 -13.41 1.84 -3.17
CA ALA A 25 -11.97 2.04 -3.15
C ALA A 25 -11.52 3.06 -4.23
N PHE A 26 -12.02 2.92 -5.46
CA PHE A 26 -11.71 3.85 -6.54
C PHE A 26 -12.32 5.24 -6.35
N ALA A 27 -13.52 5.34 -5.75
CA ALA A 27 -14.14 6.62 -5.43
C ALA A 27 -13.36 7.38 -4.34
N LEU A 28 -12.90 6.68 -3.30
CA LEU A 28 -12.02 7.24 -2.28
C LEU A 28 -10.68 7.65 -2.88
N LEU A 29 -10.08 6.79 -3.73
CA LEU A 29 -8.85 7.10 -4.44
C LEU A 29 -9.01 8.35 -5.31
N ALA A 30 -10.08 8.44 -6.12
CA ALA A 30 -10.35 9.61 -6.95
C ALA A 30 -10.54 10.90 -6.13
N ARG A 31 -11.11 10.82 -4.92
CA ARG A 31 -11.17 11.95 -3.99
C ARG A 31 -9.80 12.31 -3.42
N THR A 32 -8.99 11.33 -3.03
CA THR A 32 -7.63 11.56 -2.54
C THR A 32 -6.74 12.17 -3.63
N LEU A 33 -6.89 11.73 -4.88
CA LEU A 33 -6.15 12.26 -6.02
C LEU A 33 -6.53 13.70 -6.39
N LYS A 34 -7.72 14.17 -5.99
CA LYS A 34 -8.13 15.57 -6.13
C LYS A 34 -7.47 16.50 -5.09
N SER A 35 -7.08 15.98 -3.93
CA SER A 35 -6.49 16.76 -2.84
C SER A 35 -4.99 16.52 -2.66
N MET A 36 -4.44 15.42 -3.19
CA MET A 36 -3.07 14.98 -2.97
C MET A 36 -2.53 14.32 -4.24
N SER A 37 -1.32 14.69 -4.67
CA SER A 37 -0.70 14.07 -5.85
C SER A 37 -0.56 12.55 -5.69
N VAL A 38 -0.68 11.79 -6.79
CA VAL A 38 -0.46 10.32 -6.80
C VAL A 38 0.90 9.99 -6.16
N GLY A 39 1.93 10.80 -6.42
CA GLY A 39 3.27 10.63 -5.87
C GLY A 39 3.30 10.75 -4.35
N THR A 40 2.60 11.75 -3.78
CA THR A 40 2.49 11.90 -2.33
C THR A 40 1.72 10.74 -1.70
N ALA A 41 0.65 10.26 -2.35
CA ALA A 41 -0.11 9.10 -1.86
C ALA A 41 0.76 7.84 -1.82
N TYR A 42 1.54 7.60 -2.87
CA TYR A 42 2.45 6.46 -2.95
C TYR A 42 3.60 6.57 -1.93
N ALA A 43 4.13 7.78 -1.72
CA ALA A 43 5.16 8.05 -0.71
C ALA A 43 4.67 7.75 0.70
N ILE A 44 3.46 8.23 1.07
CA ILE A 44 2.87 7.95 2.38
C ILE A 44 2.60 6.46 2.56
N TRP A 45 2.05 5.79 1.54
CA TRP A 45 1.77 4.36 1.61
C TRP A 45 3.03 3.52 1.80
N ALA A 46 4.07 3.75 0.99
CA ALA A 46 5.34 3.05 1.10
C ALA A 46 6.06 3.36 2.44
N GLY A 47 6.02 4.62 2.86
CA GLY A 47 6.58 5.09 4.12
C GLY A 47 5.94 4.50 5.35
N ALA A 48 4.62 4.64 5.45
CA ALA A 48 3.83 4.12 6.56
C ALA A 48 3.91 2.59 6.62
N GLY A 49 3.84 1.90 5.48
CA GLY A 49 4.03 0.45 5.42
C GLY A 49 5.38 0.01 5.96
N THR A 50 6.46 0.68 5.55
CA THR A 50 7.81 0.38 6.04
C THR A 50 7.96 0.66 7.53
N ALA A 51 7.45 1.79 8.01
CA ALA A 51 7.49 2.16 9.43
C ALA A 51 6.73 1.16 10.30
N VAL A 52 5.53 0.73 9.86
CA VAL A 52 4.70 -0.25 10.56
C VAL A 52 5.38 -1.62 10.57
N ILE A 53 5.90 -2.10 9.44
CA ILE A 53 6.60 -3.38 9.37
C ILE A 53 7.85 -3.36 10.26
N ALA A 54 8.63 -2.28 10.25
CA ALA A 54 9.80 -2.14 11.11
C ALA A 54 9.41 -2.10 12.59
N ALA A 55 8.34 -1.39 12.96
CA ALA A 55 7.82 -1.37 14.32
C ALA A 55 7.35 -2.76 14.77
N ILE A 56 6.61 -3.47 13.92
CA ILE A 56 6.18 -4.86 14.18
C ILE A 56 7.39 -5.78 14.33
N GLY A 57 8.43 -5.62 13.51
CA GLY A 57 9.68 -6.38 13.62
C GLY A 57 10.36 -6.16 14.97
N MET A 58 10.45 -4.91 15.42
CA MET A 58 11.06 -4.56 16.72
C MET A 58 10.24 -5.08 17.91
N VAL A 59 8.91 -4.95 17.87
CA VAL A 59 8.04 -5.33 19.00
C VAL A 59 7.76 -6.83 19.06
N SER A 60 7.51 -7.45 17.91
CA SER A 60 6.98 -8.83 17.84
C SER A 60 8.06 -9.89 17.65
N LEU A 61 9.20 -9.57 17.01
CA LEU A 61 10.32 -10.51 16.89
C LEU A 61 11.38 -10.34 17.98
N GLY A 62 11.27 -9.31 18.84
CA GLY A 62 12.25 -9.06 19.90
C GLY A 62 13.66 -8.79 19.35
N GLU A 63 13.80 -8.46 18.07
CA GLU A 63 15.08 -8.03 17.52
C GLU A 63 15.50 -6.77 18.26
N SER A 64 16.68 -6.81 18.90
CA SER A 64 17.29 -5.63 19.52
C SER A 64 17.14 -4.46 18.55
N ALA A 65 16.48 -3.40 19.01
CA ALA A 65 16.32 -2.15 18.28
C ALA A 65 17.71 -1.52 18.12
N SER A 66 18.50 -2.09 17.21
CA SER A 66 19.83 -1.63 16.88
C SER A 66 19.69 -0.17 16.45
N ALA A 67 20.60 0.68 16.91
CA ALA A 67 20.59 2.10 16.56
C ALA A 67 20.48 2.30 15.03
N LEU A 68 21.03 1.38 14.23
CA LEU A 68 20.89 1.36 12.77
C LEU A 68 19.44 1.19 12.27
N LYS A 69 18.63 0.33 12.90
CA LYS A 69 17.23 0.11 12.51
C LYS A 69 16.37 1.32 12.84
N ILE A 70 16.59 1.91 14.01
CA ILE A 70 15.90 3.15 14.42
C ILE A 70 16.27 4.28 13.45
N LEU A 71 17.56 4.41 13.11
CA LEU A 71 18.03 5.40 12.14
C LEU A 71 17.43 5.19 10.75
N GLY A 72 17.34 3.93 10.29
CA GLY A 72 16.72 3.58 9.01
C GLY A 72 15.23 3.93 8.96
N VAL A 73 14.47 3.64 10.02
CA VAL A 73 13.06 4.02 10.14
C VAL A 73 12.90 5.54 10.15
N LEU A 74 13.71 6.25 10.93
CA LEU A 74 13.70 7.72 10.96
C LEU A 74 13.99 8.31 9.57
N LEU A 75 14.95 7.76 8.83
CA LEU A 75 15.30 8.24 7.50
C LEU A 75 14.19 8.00 6.47
N VAL A 76 13.56 6.82 6.50
CA VAL A 76 12.38 6.54 5.65
C VAL A 76 11.24 7.50 5.99
N THR A 77 10.97 7.71 7.28
CA THR A 77 9.90 8.60 7.75
C THR A 77 10.18 10.05 7.35
N ALA A 78 11.43 10.52 7.48
CA ALA A 78 11.85 11.85 7.05
C ALA A 78 11.70 12.04 5.53
N GLY A 79 12.06 11.05 4.72
CA GLY A 79 11.85 11.08 3.28
C GLY A 79 10.38 11.23 2.89
N VAL A 80 9.49 10.55 3.61
CA VAL A 80 8.03 10.65 3.39
C VAL A 80 7.50 12.03 3.75
N VAL A 81 7.96 12.60 4.86
CA VAL A 81 7.60 13.96 5.30
C VAL A 81 8.09 15.00 4.29
N VAL A 82 9.31 14.87 3.78
CA VAL A 82 9.86 15.78 2.74
C VAL A 82 9.05 15.68 1.44
N LEU A 83 8.69 14.47 1.00
CA LEU A 83 7.84 14.28 -0.19
C LEU A 83 6.41 14.81 0.02
N ASN A 84 5.89 14.72 1.23
CA ASN A 84 4.59 15.30 1.60
C ASN A 84 4.62 16.83 1.57
N LEU A 85 5.65 17.45 2.17
CA LEU A 85 5.81 18.91 2.19
C LEU A 85 6.15 19.47 0.81
N GLY A 86 7.02 18.80 0.03
CA GLY A 86 7.37 19.22 -1.33
C GLY A 86 6.20 19.09 -2.31
N GLY A 87 5.38 18.04 -2.16
CA GLY A 87 4.17 17.84 -2.94
C GLY A 87 2.97 18.70 -2.52
N ALA A 88 3.01 19.30 -1.31
CA ALA A 88 1.99 20.22 -0.80
C ALA A 88 2.14 21.66 -1.35
N THR A 89 3.10 21.91 -2.24
CA THR A 89 3.37 23.25 -2.81
C THR A 89 2.52 23.57 -4.05
N HIS A 90 1.28 23.09 -4.12
CA HIS A 90 0.31 23.50 -5.14
C HIS A 90 -0.71 24.48 -4.56
#